data_AF-A0A7R9X6F2-F1
#
_entry.id   AF-A0A7R9X6F2-F1
#
_cell.length_a   1.000
_cell.length_b   1.000
_cell.length_c   1.000
_cell.angle_alpha   90.00
_cell.angle_beta   90.00
_cell.angle_gamma   90.00
#
_symmetry.space_group_name_H-M   'P 1'
#
loop_
_entity.id
_entity.type
_entity.pdbx_description
1 polymer ?
#
loop_
_entity_poly.entity_id
_entity_poly.type
_entity_poly.pdbx_seq_one_letter_code
_entity_poly.pdbx_strand_id
1 'polypeptide(L)'
;QWGLCNSDSRYPDRLVGGVKFIPFPKPKRALEKCKKWIKLCGRPHEQLNVEAIDGNHHMFVCSKHFPDGYPTDAYPDPISATNSIQSKPDRKAVNCQTCVPKRRKILQEISENNENSQQTEP
;
A
#
# COMPACT_ATOMS: atom_id res chain seq x y z
N GLN A 1 3.34 5.52 -14.73
CA GLN A 1 2.85 6.00 -13.43
C GLN A 1 2.52 4.84 -12.49
N TRP A 2 2.84 4.94 -11.20
CA TRP A 2 2.76 3.85 -10.21
C TRP A 2 1.36 3.41 -9.79
N GLY A 3 0.44 4.36 -9.59
CA GLY A 3 -0.92 4.06 -9.10
C GLY A 3 -1.77 3.21 -10.06
N LEU A 4 -1.39 3.18 -11.34
CA LEU A 4 -2.04 2.44 -12.42
C LEU A 4 -1.18 1.29 -12.95
N CYS A 5 0.02 1.10 -12.40
CA CYS A 5 0.91 0.05 -12.86
C CYS A 5 0.38 -1.31 -12.41
N ASN A 6 -0.04 -2.12 -13.39
CA ASN A 6 -0.53 -3.48 -13.24
C ASN A 6 0.45 -4.53 -13.79
N SER A 7 1.74 -4.16 -13.93
CA SER A 7 2.78 -5.10 -14.37
C SER A 7 2.99 -6.16 -13.30
N ASP A 8 2.74 -7.41 -13.67
CA ASP A 8 2.72 -8.57 -12.77
C ASP A 8 3.45 -9.73 -13.44
N SER A 9 4.39 -10.33 -12.73
CA SER A 9 5.20 -11.46 -13.23
C SER A 9 4.36 -12.69 -13.56
N ARG A 10 3.15 -12.81 -13.01
CA ARG A 10 2.22 -13.92 -13.26
C ARG A 10 1.61 -13.89 -14.67
N TYR A 11 1.66 -12.75 -15.36
CA TYR A 11 1.08 -12.58 -16.70
C TYR A 11 2.16 -12.12 -17.69
N PRO A 12 3.04 -13.03 -18.15
CA PRO A 12 4.18 -12.68 -18.99
C PRO A 12 3.77 -12.01 -20.31
N ASP A 13 2.62 -12.38 -20.89
CA ASP A 13 2.09 -11.77 -22.12
C ASP A 13 1.81 -10.27 -21.98
N ARG A 14 1.56 -9.80 -20.74
CA ARG A 14 1.33 -8.38 -20.45
C ARG A 14 2.62 -7.60 -20.21
N LEU A 15 3.75 -8.29 -20.07
CA LEU A 15 5.07 -7.70 -19.82
C LEU A 15 5.76 -7.32 -21.14
N VAL A 16 5.06 -6.50 -21.93
CA VAL A 16 5.62 -5.96 -23.17
C VAL A 16 6.88 -5.15 -22.85
N GLY A 17 7.98 -5.45 -23.54
CA GLY A 17 9.25 -4.74 -23.40
C GLY A 17 10.23 -5.29 -22.35
N GLY A 18 10.10 -6.55 -21.93
CA GLY A 18 11.12 -7.19 -21.07
C GLY A 18 11.20 -6.58 -19.67
N VAL A 19 10.04 -6.32 -19.07
CA VAL A 19 9.92 -5.68 -17.76
C VAL A 19 10.61 -6.51 -16.69
N LYS A 20 11.55 -5.89 -15.97
CA LYS A 20 12.27 -6.52 -14.85
C LYS A 20 11.63 -6.12 -13.52
N PHE A 21 11.73 -6.99 -12.53
CA PHE A 21 11.25 -6.75 -11.18
C PHE A 21 12.45 -6.56 -10.24
N ILE A 22 12.57 -5.37 -9.68
CA ILE A 22 13.65 -4.94 -8.80
C ILE A 22 13.17 -5.08 -7.36
N PRO A 23 13.91 -5.79 -6.48
CA PRO A 23 13.48 -6.00 -5.11
C PRO A 23 13.47 -4.69 -4.32
N PHE A 24 12.53 -4.58 -3.40
CA PHE A 24 12.43 -3.41 -2.53
C PHE A 24 13.61 -3.38 -1.51
N PRO A 25 14.20 -2.21 -1.22
CA PRO A 25 15.24 -2.06 -0.20
C PRO A 25 14.75 -2.53 1.17
N LYS A 26 15.48 -3.46 1.80
CA LYS A 26 15.11 -3.97 3.12
C LYS A 26 15.34 -2.91 4.22
N PRO A 27 14.35 -2.66 5.10
CA PRO A 27 14.46 -1.61 6.09
C PRO A 27 15.57 -1.87 7.12
N LYS A 28 15.86 -3.13 7.45
CA LYS A 28 17.00 -3.50 8.32
C LYS A 28 18.36 -3.02 7.79
N ARG A 29 18.53 -2.94 6.47
CA ARG A 29 19.80 -2.54 5.83
C ARG A 29 19.81 -1.07 5.42
N ALA A 30 18.69 -0.57 4.91
CA ALA A 30 18.60 0.78 4.34
C ALA A 30 17.22 1.39 4.62
N LEU A 31 16.98 1.74 5.88
CA LEU A 31 15.70 2.28 6.35
C LEU A 31 15.31 3.58 5.64
N GLU A 32 16.25 4.51 5.45
CA GLU A 32 15.98 5.79 4.79
C GLU A 32 15.59 5.62 3.32
N LYS A 33 16.34 4.79 2.59
CA LYS A 33 16.03 4.45 1.19
C LYS A 33 14.67 3.77 1.07
N CYS A 34 14.36 2.85 1.99
CA CYS A 34 13.06 2.20 2.07
C CYS A 34 11.92 3.22 2.27
N LYS A 35 12.04 4.11 3.26
CA LYS A 35 11.05 5.18 3.51
C LYS A 35 10.88 6.09 2.30
N LYS A 36 11.98 6.43 1.63
CA LYS A 36 11.96 7.27 0.40
C LYS A 36 11.19 6.57 -0.71
N TRP A 37 11.45 5.29 -0.96
CA TRP A 37 10.72 4.51 -1.95
C TRP A 37 9.23 4.40 -1.63
N ILE A 38 8.85 4.20 -0.35
CA ILE A 38 7.43 4.15 0.07
C ILE A 38 6.73 5.47 -0.30
N LYS A 39 7.36 6.61 0.00
CA LYS A 39 6.83 7.94 -0.34
C LYS A 39 6.69 8.13 -1.85
N LEU A 40 7.69 7.72 -2.62
CA LEU A 40 7.71 7.86 -4.09
C LEU A 40 6.67 6.96 -4.77
N CYS A 41 6.43 5.76 -4.24
CA CYS A 41 5.39 4.86 -4.73
C CYS A 41 3.98 5.44 -4.61
N GLY A 42 3.73 6.33 -3.65
CA GLY A 42 2.44 7.00 -3.45
C GLY A 42 1.27 6.04 -3.14
N ARG A 43 1.56 4.86 -2.58
CA ARG A 43 0.54 3.92 -2.11
C ARG A 43 0.06 4.33 -0.71
N PRO A 44 -1.21 4.06 -0.34
CA PRO A 44 -1.71 4.35 1.00
C PRO A 44 -0.90 3.58 2.05
N HIS A 45 -0.69 4.21 3.21
CA HIS A 45 0.16 3.67 4.28
C HIS A 45 -0.31 2.30 4.78
N GLU A 46 -1.61 2.04 4.73
CA GLU A 46 -2.21 0.75 5.09
C GLU A 46 -1.77 -0.40 4.16
N GLN A 47 -1.42 -0.10 2.90
CA GLN A 47 -1.00 -1.10 1.90
C GLN A 47 0.52 -1.23 1.81
N LEU A 48 1.26 -0.14 2.02
CA LEU A 48 2.71 -0.12 1.89
C LEU A 48 3.32 0.66 3.06
N ASN A 49 3.80 -0.07 4.05
CA ASN A 49 4.52 0.46 5.21
C ASN A 49 5.83 -0.29 5.43
N VAL A 50 6.64 0.22 6.35
CA VAL A 50 7.98 -0.31 6.64
C VAL A 50 7.89 -1.75 7.19
N GLU A 51 6.91 -2.04 8.02
CA GLU A 51 6.72 -3.36 8.65
C GLU A 51 6.31 -4.42 7.63
N ALA A 52 5.42 -4.07 6.70
CA ALA A 52 4.98 -4.90 5.59
C ALA A 52 6.17 -5.27 4.68
N ILE A 53 7.10 -4.35 4.47
CA ILE A 53 8.30 -4.61 3.66
C ILE A 53 9.34 -5.43 4.45
N ASP A 54 9.44 -5.22 5.76
CA ASP A 54 10.37 -5.98 6.60
C ASP A 54 10.02 -7.47 6.59
N GLY A 55 8.75 -7.79 6.84
CA GLY A 55 8.23 -9.16 6.85
C GLY A 55 8.07 -9.81 5.48
N ASN A 56 8.05 -9.04 4.39
CA ASN A 56 7.77 -9.55 3.05
C ASN A 56 8.95 -9.37 2.07
N HIS A 57 9.56 -10.48 1.66
CA HIS A 57 10.59 -10.51 0.60
C HIS A 57 10.06 -10.47 -0.83
N HIS A 58 8.75 -10.62 -1.02
CA HIS A 58 8.11 -10.61 -2.34
C HIS A 58 7.68 -9.21 -2.79
N MET A 59 8.25 -8.16 -2.19
CA MET A 59 7.96 -6.78 -2.56
C MET A 59 8.92 -6.34 -3.67
N PHE A 60 8.36 -6.08 -4.84
CA PHE A 60 9.12 -5.71 -6.03
C PHE A 60 8.56 -4.44 -6.69
N VAL A 61 9.44 -3.81 -7.46
CA VAL A 61 9.20 -2.63 -8.28
C VAL A 61 9.48 -2.99 -9.73
N CYS A 62 8.59 -2.69 -10.66
CA CYS A 62 8.86 -2.94 -12.06
C CYS A 62 9.81 -1.88 -12.66
N SER A 63 10.61 -2.28 -13.66
CA SER A 63 11.61 -1.46 -14.34
C SER A 63 11.04 -0.17 -14.95
N LYS A 64 9.77 -0.16 -15.35
CA LYS A 64 9.07 1.02 -15.90
C LYS A 64 9.06 2.23 -14.97
N HIS A 65 9.38 2.04 -13.70
CA HIS A 65 9.43 3.09 -12.70
C HIS A 65 10.80 3.74 -12.53
N PHE A 66 11.79 3.29 -13.29
CA PHE A 66 13.10 3.90 -13.40
C PHE A 66 13.28 4.44 -14.81
N PRO A 67 13.92 5.60 -14.99
CA PRO A 67 14.16 6.16 -16.32
C PRO A 67 14.93 5.19 -17.22
N ASP A 68 15.96 4.53 -16.67
CA ASP A 68 16.83 3.58 -17.38
C ASP A 68 16.39 2.12 -17.21
N GLY A 69 15.23 1.87 -16.60
CA GLY A 69 14.77 0.51 -16.31
C GLY A 69 15.43 -0.16 -15.10
N TYR A 70 16.39 0.49 -14.44
CA TYR A 70 17.09 -0.02 -13.25
C TYR A 70 17.55 1.14 -12.34
N PRO A 71 17.67 0.94 -11.01
CA PRO A 71 18.30 1.93 -10.12
C PRO A 71 19.79 2.08 -10.45
N THR A 72 20.17 3.18 -11.09
CA THR A 72 21.56 3.54 -11.39
C THR A 72 22.15 4.40 -10.26
N ASP A 73 23.47 4.64 -10.28
CA ASP A 73 24.13 5.51 -9.29
C ASP A 73 23.59 6.95 -9.35
N ALA A 74 23.33 7.45 -10.56
CA ALA A 74 22.71 8.76 -10.80
C ALA A 74 21.22 8.80 -10.39
N TYR A 75 20.48 7.71 -10.60
CA TYR A 75 19.05 7.61 -10.32
C TYR A 75 18.73 6.36 -9.48
N PRO A 76 19.10 6.35 -8.19
CA PRO A 76 18.94 5.17 -7.34
C PRO A 76 17.50 4.96 -6.85
N ASP A 77 16.62 5.93 -7.11
CA ASP A 77 15.26 6.03 -6.59
C ASP A 77 14.22 5.98 -7.72
N PRO A 78 13.03 5.42 -7.45
CA PRO A 78 11.98 5.36 -8.44
C PRO A 78 11.34 6.72 -8.72
N ILE A 79 10.79 6.88 -9.92
CA ILE A 79 10.03 8.06 -10.34
C ILE A 79 8.78 8.21 -9.45
N SER A 80 8.48 9.41 -8.97
CA SER A 80 7.35 9.63 -8.04
C SER A 80 5.98 9.41 -8.70
N ALA A 81 5.02 8.90 -7.93
CA ALA A 81 3.62 8.75 -8.34
C ALA A 81 2.83 10.07 -8.27
N THR A 82 3.30 11.02 -7.46
CA THR A 82 2.56 12.21 -7.01
C THR A 82 2.51 13.32 -8.05
N ASN A 83 3.45 13.37 -8.99
CA ASN A 83 3.55 14.46 -9.97
C ASN A 83 2.68 14.26 -11.23
N SER A 84 1.80 13.27 -11.22
CA SER A 84 0.85 13.07 -12.30
C SER A 84 -0.56 13.33 -11.78
N ILE A 85 -0.98 14.59 -11.91
CA ILE A 85 -2.39 14.98 -11.90
C ILE A 85 -3.03 14.32 -13.13
N GLN A 86 -3.42 13.06 -12.98
CA GLN A 86 -4.41 12.44 -13.84
C GLN A 86 -5.45 11.85 -12.91
N SER A 87 -6.66 12.39 -13.03
CA SER A 87 -7.88 11.99 -12.33
C SER A 87 -7.90 10.47 -12.12
N LYS A 88 -8.08 10.05 -10.86
CA LYS A 88 -8.29 8.65 -10.50
C LYS A 88 -9.32 8.05 -11.46
N PRO A 89 -9.04 6.99 -12.24
CA PRO A 89 -10.12 6.18 -12.75
C PRO A 89 -10.74 5.53 -11.51
N ASP A 90 -12.00 5.85 -11.26
CA ASP A 90 -12.82 5.15 -10.27
C ASP A 90 -12.62 3.65 -10.48
N ARG A 91 -12.05 2.98 -9.49
CA ARG A 91 -12.08 1.52 -9.48
C ARG A 91 -13.55 1.19 -9.27
N LYS A 92 -14.27 0.87 -10.35
CA LYS A 92 -15.58 0.24 -10.23
C LYS A 92 -15.39 -0.93 -9.28
N ALA A 93 -16.03 -0.87 -8.11
CA ALA A 93 -16.07 -1.98 -7.20
C ALA A 93 -16.57 -3.18 -7.99
N VAL A 94 -15.71 -4.19 -8.18
CA VAL A 94 -16.17 -5.49 -8.62
C VAL A 94 -17.07 -5.98 -7.50
N ASN A 95 -18.38 -6.02 -7.78
CA ASN A 95 -19.39 -6.57 -6.90
C ASN A 95 -19.07 -8.06 -6.70
N CYS A 96 -18.22 -8.39 -5.73
CA CYS A 96 -18.03 -9.76 -5.27
C CYS A 96 -19.28 -10.16 -4.49
N GLN A 97 -20.25 -10.76 -5.18
CA GLN A 97 -21.44 -11.34 -4.57
C GLN A 97 -21.16 -12.57 -3.68
N THR A 98 -19.90 -12.94 -3.45
CA THR A 98 -19.52 -14.13 -2.66
C THR A 98 -18.62 -13.86 -1.46
N CYS A 99 -18.29 -12.60 -1.15
CA CYS A 99 -17.38 -12.26 -0.07
C CYS A 99 -18.14 -11.80 1.20
N VAL A 100 -18.65 -12.73 2.01
CA VAL A 100 -19.31 -12.40 3.29
C VAL A 100 -18.28 -11.88 4.30
N PRO A 101 -18.40 -10.65 4.84
CA PRO A 101 -17.45 -10.15 5.83
C PRO A 101 -17.67 -10.83 7.19
N LYS A 102 -16.66 -11.59 7.67
CA LYS A 102 -16.59 -12.01 9.08
C LYS A 102 -16.29 -10.79 9.96
N ARG A 103 -17.34 -10.17 10.49
CA ARG A 103 -17.29 -9.03 11.42
C ARG A 103 -16.58 -9.44 12.71
N ARG A 104 -15.35 -8.95 12.94
CA ARG A 104 -14.72 -8.95 14.27
C ARG A 104 -15.43 -7.91 15.13
N LYS A 105 -16.20 -8.35 16.13
CA LYS A 105 -16.68 -7.52 17.23
C LYS A 105 -15.48 -7.17 18.11
N ILE A 106 -15.23 -5.88 18.35
CA ILE A 106 -14.56 -5.36 19.55
C ILE A 106 -14.91 -3.86 19.63
N LEU A 107 -15.15 -3.41 20.86
CA LEU A 107 -15.47 -2.05 21.34
C LEU A 107 -16.93 -1.59 21.23
N GLN A 108 -17.63 -1.71 22.36
CA GLN A 108 -18.10 -0.50 23.04
C GLN A 108 -18.11 -0.77 24.55
N GLU A 109 -17.00 -0.44 25.19
CA GLU A 109 -16.85 -0.32 26.63
C GLU A 109 -17.19 1.13 27.01
N ILE A 110 -17.93 1.30 28.11
CA ILE A 110 -17.82 2.42 29.06
C ILE A 110 -18.31 3.80 28.57
N SER A 111 -19.59 4.10 28.80
CA SER A 111 -20.05 5.49 29.07
C SER A 111 -21.47 5.60 29.66
N GLU A 112 -21.90 4.74 30.60
CA GLU A 112 -23.22 4.89 31.27
C GLU A 112 -23.19 4.53 32.76
N ASN A 113 -22.11 4.92 33.46
CA ASN A 113 -22.11 4.98 34.93
C ASN A 113 -21.92 6.43 35.37
N ASN A 114 -22.96 7.26 35.25
CA ASN A 114 -23.23 8.34 36.19
C ASN A 114 -24.59 8.97 35.89
N GLU A 115 -25.32 9.40 36.93
CA GLU A 115 -26.71 9.89 36.92
C GLU A 115 -27.73 8.73 36.85
N ASN A 116 -28.35 8.24 37.93
CA ASN A 116 -29.08 9.03 38.92
C ASN A 116 -29.31 8.17 40.18
N SER A 117 -28.65 8.52 41.28
CA SER A 117 -29.09 8.16 42.62
C SER A 117 -30.30 9.02 43.00
N GLN A 118 -31.20 8.44 43.82
CA GLN A 118 -32.15 9.07 44.76
C GLN A 118 -33.64 8.81 44.43
N GLN A 119 -34.29 7.99 45.26
CA GLN A 119 -35.38 8.35 46.21
C GLN A 119 -36.76 8.05 45.59
N THR A 120 -37.79 7.50 46.25
CA THR A 120 -38.10 7.06 47.62
C THR A 120 -39.46 6.34 47.56
N GLU A 121 -39.66 5.38 48.46
CA GLU A 121 -40.91 4.79 49.01
C GLU A 121 -42.07 5.81 49.18
N PRO A 122 -43.36 5.41 49.29
CA PRO A 122 -43.87 4.29 50.12
C PRO A 122 -44.86 3.31 49.48
#